data_AF-A0A4P7L174-F1
#
_entry.id   AF-A0A4P7L174-F1
#
_cell.length_a   1.000
_cell.length_b   1.000
_cell.length_c   1.000
_cell.angle_alpha   90.00
_cell.angle_beta   90.00
_cell.angle_gamma   90.00
#
_symmetry.space_group_name_H-M   'P 1'
#
loop_
_entity.id
_entity.type
_entity.pdbx_description
1 polymer ?
#
loop_
_entity_poly.entity_id
_entity_poly.type
_entity_poly.pdbx_seq_one_letter_code
_entity_poly.pdbx_strand_id
1 'polypeptide(L)'
;MQNLLFCDLETYSDIPINCGTHRYAENAEILLFAYAYNHEPVKVWDVTEDKTMPKDLKAYLDDPEILTVWHNGGMFDTVILSKVLNIDLPLSRVHDTLVQALAHCLPGALGSLCDIFNVNSDKAKDKEGKALIQLFCKPRPKNSKIQRATVLTHFEEWQRFKQYAGSDILAMREIYQHLPRWNMSVDETQLWQLDQKINRRGMGMDVELAKSALTAVENEQKRLSAVTRQLTDNTVQSATQRDALLQHIASAFGITLPDMQASTLQRRVNDPDIPRALRELLSVRLQSCTTSTSKYKALLKSVSVDGRLRGTKQFCGASRTGRWAGRIFSTG
;
A
#
# COMPACT_ATOMS: atom_id res chain seq x y z
N MET A 1 -21.00 -5.34 30.36
CA MET A 1 -20.94 -5.65 28.92
C MET A 1 -20.09 -4.55 28.29
N GLN A 2 -19.11 -4.87 27.46
CA GLN A 2 -18.23 -3.83 26.89
C GLN A 2 -19.01 -3.03 25.84
N ASN A 3 -18.91 -1.69 25.87
CA ASN A 3 -19.58 -0.82 24.90
C ASN A 3 -18.72 -0.74 23.63
N LEU A 4 -19.24 -1.28 22.54
CA LEU A 4 -18.54 -1.39 21.26
C LEU A 4 -19.18 -0.50 20.20
N LEU A 5 -18.35 0.26 19.48
CA LEU A 5 -18.77 0.98 18.27
C LEU A 5 -18.03 0.39 17.08
N PHE A 6 -18.75 -0.31 16.20
CA PHE A 6 -18.19 -0.80 14.94
C PHE A 6 -18.18 0.34 13.92
N CYS A 7 -17.08 0.51 13.20
CA CYS A 7 -16.91 1.60 12.25
C CYS A 7 -16.14 1.17 11.01
N ASP A 8 -16.49 1.77 9.88
CA ASP A 8 -15.82 1.59 8.59
C ASP A 8 -15.93 2.89 7.76
N LEU A 9 -14.86 3.24 7.06
CA LEU A 9 -14.79 4.42 6.20
C LEU A 9 -14.58 4.05 4.74
N GLU A 10 -15.43 4.59 3.90
CA GLU A 10 -15.19 4.64 2.47
C GLU A 10 -14.62 6.00 2.08
N THR A 11 -13.50 6.01 1.39
CA THR A 11 -12.71 7.24 1.17
C THR A 11 -12.25 7.37 -0.27
N TYR A 12 -12.12 8.61 -0.74
CA TYR A 12 -11.55 8.94 -2.04
C TYR A 12 -10.23 9.68 -1.85
N SER A 13 -9.24 9.38 -2.69
CA SER A 13 -8.08 10.26 -2.88
C SER A 13 -7.60 10.18 -4.33
N ASP A 14 -7.08 11.28 -4.84
CA ASP A 14 -6.37 11.31 -6.12
C ASP A 14 -4.96 10.70 -6.03
N ILE A 15 -4.45 10.55 -4.81
CA ILE A 15 -3.21 9.82 -4.52
C ILE A 15 -3.54 8.32 -4.40
N PRO A 16 -2.86 7.44 -5.16
CA PRO A 16 -3.07 6.00 -5.02
C PRO A 16 -2.70 5.47 -3.63
N ILE A 17 -3.51 4.56 -3.08
CA ILE A 17 -3.25 3.94 -1.75
C ILE A 17 -1.90 3.18 -1.68
N ASN A 18 -1.36 2.75 -2.82
CA ASN A 18 -0.04 2.10 -2.87
C ASN A 18 1.15 3.06 -2.67
N CYS A 19 0.90 4.37 -2.64
CA CYS A 19 1.83 5.38 -2.11
C CYS A 19 1.87 5.38 -0.58
N GLY A 20 1.08 4.55 0.09
CA GLY A 20 1.02 4.47 1.54
C GLY A 20 -0.08 5.33 2.15
N THR A 21 -0.65 4.86 3.26
CA THR A 21 -1.85 5.44 3.86
C THR A 21 -1.69 6.89 4.27
N HIS A 22 -0.55 7.26 4.86
CA HIS A 22 -0.35 8.64 5.30
C HIS A 22 -0.23 9.62 4.12
N ARG A 23 0.36 9.18 3.01
CA ARG A 23 0.45 9.97 1.79
C ARG A 23 -0.91 10.05 1.10
N TYR A 24 -1.65 8.94 1.06
CA TYR A 24 -3.04 8.89 0.61
C TYR A 24 -3.94 9.86 1.42
N ALA A 25 -3.82 9.85 2.74
CA ALA A 25 -4.64 10.65 3.65
C ALA A 25 -4.51 12.16 3.43
N GLU A 26 -3.39 12.65 2.88
CA GLU A 26 -3.16 14.08 2.64
C GLU A 26 -4.18 14.71 1.70
N ASN A 27 -4.68 13.93 0.73
CA ASN A 27 -5.71 14.34 -0.22
C ASN A 27 -6.96 13.47 -0.08
N ALA A 28 -7.18 12.84 1.07
CA ALA A 28 -8.32 11.96 1.26
C ALA A 28 -9.59 12.75 1.60
N GLU A 29 -10.72 12.25 1.12
CA GLU A 29 -12.06 12.68 1.47
C GLU A 29 -12.82 11.46 2.00
N ILE A 30 -13.54 11.61 3.11
CA ILE A 30 -14.49 10.58 3.54
C ILE A 30 -15.76 10.72 2.71
N LEU A 31 -16.16 9.63 2.06
CA LEU A 31 -17.37 9.53 1.26
C LEU A 31 -18.53 9.03 2.13
N LEU A 32 -18.34 7.86 2.75
CA LEU A 32 -19.32 7.22 3.62
C LEU A 32 -18.66 6.85 4.94
N PHE A 33 -19.42 6.98 6.03
CA PHE A 33 -19.06 6.49 7.34
C PHE A 33 -20.15 5.52 7.80
N ALA A 34 -19.87 4.22 7.73
CA ALA A 34 -20.73 3.19 8.27
C ALA A 34 -20.39 2.96 9.74
N TYR A 35 -21.41 2.89 10.60
CA TYR A 35 -21.21 2.66 12.03
C TYR A 35 -22.40 1.98 12.68
N ALA A 36 -22.14 1.29 13.78
CA ALA A 36 -23.19 0.66 14.55
C ALA A 36 -22.75 0.42 16.01
N TYR A 37 -23.59 0.82 16.96
CA TYR A 37 -23.34 0.67 18.39
C TYR A 37 -23.83 -0.70 18.87
N ASN A 38 -22.96 -1.51 19.49
CA ASN A 38 -23.27 -2.86 19.98
C ASN A 38 -24.05 -3.71 18.98
N HIS A 39 -25.34 -3.97 19.23
CA HIS A 39 -26.27 -4.71 18.37
C HIS A 39 -27.33 -3.83 17.70
N GLU A 40 -27.23 -2.51 17.82
CA GLU A 40 -28.15 -1.58 17.16
C GLU A 40 -28.06 -1.69 15.63
N PRO A 41 -29.12 -1.28 14.89
CA PRO A 41 -29.10 -1.24 13.43
C PRO A 41 -27.91 -0.45 12.88
N VAL A 42 -27.35 -0.93 11.78
CA VAL A 42 -26.25 -0.24 11.08
C VAL A 42 -26.77 1.05 10.46
N LYS A 43 -26.00 2.13 10.65
CA LYS A 43 -26.23 3.44 10.05
C LYS A 43 -25.09 3.73 9.08
N VAL A 44 -25.41 4.37 7.96
CA VAL A 44 -24.41 4.83 6.98
C VAL A 44 -24.61 6.31 6.78
N TRP A 45 -23.68 7.10 7.30
CA TRP A 45 -23.65 8.53 7.09
C TRP A 45 -23.00 8.83 5.74
N ASP A 46 -23.77 9.46 4.85
CA ASP A 46 -23.27 9.97 3.58
C ASP A 46 -22.68 11.37 3.78
N VAL A 47 -21.35 11.41 3.91
CA VAL A 47 -20.61 12.65 4.17
C VAL A 47 -20.62 13.56 2.93
N THR A 48 -20.97 13.03 1.75
CA THR A 48 -21.08 13.84 0.54
C THR A 48 -22.40 14.60 0.46
N GLU A 49 -23.45 14.10 1.10
CA GLU A 49 -24.78 14.68 1.15
C GLU A 49 -24.94 15.67 2.31
N ASP A 50 -24.53 15.28 3.52
CA ASP A 50 -24.53 16.15 4.71
C ASP A 50 -23.16 16.12 5.37
N LYS A 51 -22.53 17.30 5.49
CA LYS A 51 -21.22 17.45 6.15
C LYS A 51 -21.33 17.43 7.68
N THR A 52 -22.53 17.53 8.22
CA THR A 52 -22.80 17.51 9.66
C THR A 52 -22.73 16.07 10.18
N MET A 53 -21.81 15.81 11.11
CA MET A 53 -21.72 14.50 11.74
C MET A 53 -23.00 14.19 12.54
N PRO A 54 -23.57 12.98 12.41
CA PRO A 54 -24.67 12.53 13.25
C PRO A 54 -24.36 12.67 14.74
N LYS A 55 -25.34 13.17 15.52
CA LYS A 55 -25.15 13.49 16.95
C LYS A 55 -24.77 12.27 17.79
N ASP A 56 -25.36 11.12 17.47
CA ASP A 56 -25.06 9.83 18.09
C ASP A 56 -23.64 9.37 17.78
N LEU A 57 -23.23 9.40 16.51
CA LEU A 57 -21.84 9.08 16.12
C LEU A 57 -20.84 9.98 16.84
N LYS A 58 -21.10 11.28 16.92
CA LYS A 58 -20.24 12.21 17.66
C LYS A 58 -20.15 11.84 19.14
N ALA A 59 -21.28 11.57 19.78
CA ALA A 59 -21.32 11.15 21.19
C ALA A 59 -20.53 9.85 21.40
N TYR A 60 -20.66 8.88 20.50
CA TYR A 60 -19.93 7.61 20.61
C TYR A 60 -18.41 7.77 20.44
N LEU A 61 -17.99 8.62 19.51
CA LEU A 61 -16.57 8.91 19.28
C LEU A 61 -15.96 9.71 20.44
N ASP A 62 -16.72 10.56 21.12
CA ASP A 62 -16.25 11.37 22.25
C ASP A 62 -16.21 10.60 23.57
N ASP A 63 -17.04 9.58 23.74
CA ASP A 63 -17.15 8.82 25.00
C ASP A 63 -15.92 7.93 25.23
N PRO A 64 -15.09 8.20 26.25
CA PRO A 64 -13.87 7.41 26.50
C PRO A 64 -14.13 5.95 26.88
N GLU A 65 -15.34 5.62 27.35
CA GLU A 65 -15.72 4.26 27.77
C GLU A 65 -16.12 3.37 26.58
N ILE A 66 -16.29 3.95 25.39
CA ILE A 66 -16.64 3.21 24.18
C ILE A 66 -15.36 2.78 23.44
N LEU A 67 -15.21 1.47 23.28
CA LEU A 67 -14.18 0.86 22.43
C LEU A 67 -14.67 0.84 20.99
N THR A 68 -13.89 1.42 20.08
CA THR A 68 -14.18 1.39 18.65
C THR A 68 -13.55 0.15 18.02
N VAL A 69 -14.29 -0.51 17.12
CA VAL A 69 -13.88 -1.73 16.43
C VAL A 69 -13.81 -1.43 14.94
N TRP A 70 -12.67 -1.77 14.35
CA TRP A 70 -12.35 -1.52 12.95
C TRP A 70 -11.75 -2.76 12.29
N HIS A 71 -11.67 -2.77 10.97
CA HIS A 71 -10.87 -3.71 10.21
C HIS A 71 -9.77 -2.94 9.47
N ASN A 72 -8.53 -2.99 9.96
CA ASN A 72 -7.40 -2.14 9.53
C ASN A 72 -7.45 -0.67 10.01
N GLY A 73 -8.23 -0.37 11.06
CA GLY A 73 -8.41 1.00 11.56
C GLY A 73 -7.17 1.66 12.14
N GLY A 74 -6.24 0.89 12.72
CA GLY A 74 -5.01 1.47 13.28
C GLY A 74 -4.13 2.13 12.22
N MET A 75 -3.98 1.45 11.07
CA MET A 75 -3.14 1.87 9.95
C MET A 75 -3.88 2.71 8.91
N PHE A 76 -5.22 2.64 8.87
CA PHE A 76 -6.05 3.32 7.88
C PHE A 76 -7.04 4.30 8.49
N ASP A 77 -8.17 3.83 9.00
CA ASP A 77 -9.32 4.69 9.33
C ASP A 77 -8.98 5.78 10.32
N THR A 78 -8.23 5.46 11.38
CA THR A 78 -7.87 6.44 12.41
C THR A 78 -6.90 7.52 11.89
N VAL A 79 -6.09 7.19 10.86
CA VAL A 79 -5.25 8.16 10.17
C VAL A 79 -6.11 9.11 9.33
N ILE A 80 -7.13 8.56 8.65
CA ILE A 80 -8.10 9.37 7.89
C ILE A 80 -8.92 10.26 8.82
N LEU A 81 -9.44 9.74 9.94
CA LEU A 81 -10.20 10.51 10.93
C LEU A 81 -9.39 11.71 11.44
N SER A 82 -8.12 11.48 11.80
CA SER A 82 -7.23 12.53 12.26
C SER A 82 -6.99 13.58 11.18
N LYS A 83 -6.79 13.15 9.92
CA LYS A 83 -6.41 14.04 8.84
C LYS A 83 -7.59 14.82 8.24
N VAL A 84 -8.76 14.20 8.13
CA VAL A 84 -9.93 14.75 7.41
C VAL A 84 -10.94 15.37 8.37
N LEU A 85 -11.21 14.74 9.52
CA LEU A 85 -12.20 15.22 10.50
C LEU A 85 -11.56 15.87 11.73
N ASN A 86 -10.22 15.88 11.82
CA ASN A 86 -9.48 16.37 13.00
C ASN A 86 -9.88 15.64 14.29
N ILE A 87 -10.19 14.34 14.19
CA ILE A 87 -10.51 13.48 15.32
C ILE A 87 -9.31 12.58 15.61
N ASP A 88 -8.62 12.84 16.73
CA ASP A 88 -7.56 11.95 17.20
C ASP A 88 -8.13 10.93 18.18
N LEU A 89 -8.45 9.74 17.65
CA LEU A 89 -8.97 8.64 18.45
C LEU A 89 -7.82 7.96 19.21
N PRO A 90 -7.86 7.90 20.56
CA PRO A 90 -6.81 7.25 21.33
C PRO A 90 -6.65 5.79 20.92
N LEU A 91 -5.40 5.35 20.67
CA LEU A 91 -5.12 3.97 20.27
C LEU A 91 -5.56 2.92 21.32
N SER A 92 -5.70 3.32 22.59
CA SER A 92 -6.28 2.49 23.65
C SER A 92 -7.78 2.20 23.45
N ARG A 93 -8.48 3.02 22.67
CA ARG A 93 -9.89 2.88 22.30
C ARG A 93 -10.10 2.24 20.93
N VAL A 94 -9.05 1.72 20.30
CA VAL A 94 -9.11 1.11 18.97
C VAL A 94 -8.85 -0.38 19.08
N HIS A 95 -9.82 -1.17 18.67
CA HIS A 95 -9.69 -2.60 18.45
C HIS A 95 -9.66 -2.87 16.96
N ASP A 96 -8.60 -3.54 16.49
CA ASP A 96 -8.40 -3.81 15.07
C ASP A 96 -8.50 -5.32 14.80
N THR A 97 -9.57 -5.72 14.11
CA THR A 97 -9.85 -7.13 13.79
C THR A 97 -8.83 -7.71 12.80
N LEU A 98 -8.22 -6.89 11.93
CA LEU A 98 -7.13 -7.34 11.05
C LEU A 98 -5.92 -7.72 11.90
N VAL A 99 -5.56 -6.90 12.87
CA VAL A 99 -4.43 -7.13 13.77
C VAL A 99 -4.65 -8.37 14.62
N GLN A 100 -5.87 -8.53 15.15
CA GLN A 100 -6.27 -9.73 15.88
C GLN A 100 -6.16 -10.98 15.01
N ALA A 101 -6.57 -10.93 13.74
CA ALA A 101 -6.41 -12.04 12.81
C ALA A 101 -4.92 -12.39 12.59
N LEU A 102 -4.09 -11.38 12.32
CA LEU A 102 -2.65 -11.58 12.10
C LEU A 102 -1.95 -12.19 13.32
N ALA A 103 -2.34 -11.78 14.54
CA ALA A 103 -1.81 -12.35 15.78
C ALA A 103 -2.12 -13.85 15.94
N HIS A 104 -3.09 -14.39 15.18
CA HIS A 104 -3.47 -15.80 15.19
C HIS A 104 -3.09 -16.52 13.88
N CYS A 105 -2.14 -15.97 13.12
CA CYS A 105 -1.69 -16.54 11.85
C CYS A 105 -2.79 -16.64 10.78
N LEU A 106 -3.91 -15.92 10.94
CA LEU A 106 -5.01 -15.85 9.98
C LEU A 106 -4.72 -14.80 8.90
N PRO A 107 -5.35 -14.91 7.71
CA PRO A 107 -5.23 -13.87 6.69
C PRO A 107 -5.84 -12.55 7.17
N GLY A 108 -5.24 -11.42 6.79
CA GLY A 108 -5.70 -10.10 7.22
C GLY A 108 -6.86 -9.51 6.41
N ALA A 109 -7.32 -10.14 5.33
CA ALA A 109 -8.40 -9.61 4.51
C ALA A 109 -9.77 -10.06 5.03
N LEU A 110 -10.71 -9.12 5.23
CA LEU A 110 -12.05 -9.40 5.75
C LEU A 110 -12.77 -10.51 4.99
N GLY A 111 -12.82 -10.46 3.67
CA GLY A 111 -13.45 -11.51 2.86
C GLY A 111 -12.83 -12.90 3.06
N SER A 112 -11.50 -12.98 3.25
CA SER A 112 -10.85 -14.26 3.57
C SER A 112 -11.19 -14.76 4.96
N LEU A 113 -11.42 -13.87 5.92
CA LEU A 113 -11.91 -14.25 7.25
C LEU A 113 -13.36 -14.72 7.19
N CYS A 114 -14.22 -14.05 6.41
CA CYS A 114 -15.60 -14.49 6.20
C CYS A 114 -15.67 -15.90 5.60
N ASP A 115 -14.85 -16.18 4.58
CA ASP A 115 -14.71 -17.52 4.00
C ASP A 115 -14.28 -18.57 5.05
N ILE A 116 -13.32 -18.25 5.93
CA ILE A 116 -12.81 -19.18 6.96
C ILE A 116 -13.86 -19.48 8.03
N PHE A 117 -14.58 -18.45 8.50
CA PHE A 117 -15.55 -18.57 9.58
C PHE A 117 -16.96 -18.91 9.10
N ASN A 118 -17.15 -19.16 7.80
CA ASN A 118 -18.45 -19.41 7.18
C ASN A 118 -19.48 -18.30 7.47
N VAL A 119 -19.02 -17.06 7.57
CA VAL A 119 -19.91 -15.89 7.62
C VAL A 119 -20.51 -15.75 6.23
N ASN A 120 -21.83 -15.56 6.15
CA ASN A 120 -22.57 -15.55 4.88
C ASN A 120 -22.25 -14.29 4.05
N SER A 121 -21.07 -14.28 3.42
CA SER A 121 -20.63 -13.32 2.42
C SER A 121 -20.80 -13.93 1.04
N ASP A 122 -21.82 -13.50 0.32
CA ASP A 122 -22.00 -13.90 -1.07
C ASP A 122 -20.81 -13.40 -1.90
N LYS A 123 -20.04 -14.31 -2.50
CA LYS A 123 -18.85 -13.98 -3.31
C LYS A 123 -19.16 -13.05 -4.48
N ALA A 124 -20.41 -13.01 -4.96
CA ALA A 124 -20.85 -12.05 -5.95
C ALA A 124 -20.82 -10.61 -5.38
N LYS A 125 -21.23 -10.44 -4.12
CA LYS A 125 -21.20 -9.15 -3.41
C LYS A 125 -19.78 -8.66 -3.17
N ASP A 126 -18.82 -9.55 -2.91
CA ASP A 126 -17.39 -9.18 -2.81
C ASP A 126 -16.84 -8.62 -4.12
N LYS A 127 -17.22 -9.22 -5.26
CA LYS A 127 -16.78 -8.77 -6.58
C LYS A 127 -17.40 -7.42 -6.94
N GLU A 128 -18.69 -7.25 -6.64
CA GLU A 128 -19.40 -5.98 -6.83
C GLU A 128 -18.83 -4.88 -5.93
N GLY A 129 -18.62 -5.15 -4.64
CA GLY A 129 -17.99 -4.23 -3.69
C GLY A 129 -16.62 -3.75 -4.17
N LYS A 130 -15.76 -4.67 -4.61
CA LYS A 130 -14.46 -4.30 -5.22
C LYS A 130 -14.63 -3.39 -6.43
N ALA A 131 -15.64 -3.61 -7.28
CA ALA A 131 -15.90 -2.75 -8.43
C ALA A 131 -16.36 -1.35 -8.00
N LEU A 132 -17.21 -1.25 -6.98
CA LEU A 132 -17.69 0.01 -6.40
C LEU A 132 -16.55 0.81 -5.77
N ILE A 133 -15.65 0.15 -5.01
CA ILE A 133 -14.44 0.78 -4.46
C ILE A 133 -13.56 1.33 -5.60
N GLN A 134 -13.33 0.58 -6.69
CA GLN A 134 -12.54 1.09 -7.81
C GLN A 134 -13.24 2.27 -8.53
N LEU A 135 -14.57 2.30 -8.52
CA LEU A 135 -15.36 3.35 -9.16
C LEU A 135 -15.34 4.66 -8.36
N PHE A 136 -15.58 4.59 -7.04
CA PHE A 136 -15.80 5.77 -6.19
C PHE A 136 -14.57 6.20 -5.40
N CYS A 137 -13.69 5.28 -5.00
CA CYS A 137 -12.58 5.57 -4.08
C CYS A 137 -11.28 5.98 -4.79
N LYS A 138 -11.28 6.06 -6.12
CA LYS A 138 -10.10 6.40 -6.96
C LYS A 138 -10.49 7.26 -8.18
N PRO A 139 -9.55 8.04 -8.73
CA PRO A 139 -9.76 8.71 -10.01
C PRO A 139 -10.05 7.70 -11.12
N ARG A 140 -10.92 8.10 -12.05
CA ARG A 140 -11.14 7.30 -13.26
C ARG A 140 -9.96 7.43 -14.22
N PRO A 141 -9.79 6.46 -15.14
CA PRO A 141 -8.75 6.53 -16.16
C PRO A 141 -8.79 7.86 -16.93
N LYS A 142 -7.63 8.40 -17.31
CA LYS A 142 -7.51 9.73 -17.96
C LYS A 142 -8.36 9.89 -19.23
N ASN A 143 -8.62 8.80 -19.94
CA ASN A 143 -9.44 8.74 -21.15
C ASN A 143 -10.96 8.67 -20.86
N SER A 144 -11.37 8.63 -19.60
CA SER A 144 -12.77 8.67 -19.20
C SER A 144 -13.36 10.07 -19.40
N LYS A 145 -14.59 10.15 -19.93
CA LYS A 145 -15.34 11.42 -20.01
C LYS A 145 -15.62 12.02 -18.64
N ILE A 146 -15.80 11.15 -17.63
CA ILE A 146 -16.02 11.53 -16.24
C ILE A 146 -14.75 11.20 -15.45
N GLN A 147 -14.11 12.19 -14.85
CA GLN A 147 -12.85 12.00 -14.14
C GLN A 147 -13.04 11.42 -12.72
N ARG A 148 -14.20 11.62 -12.11
CA ARG A 148 -14.57 11.11 -10.78
C ARG A 148 -16.04 10.72 -10.75
N ALA A 149 -16.35 9.51 -10.31
CA ALA A 149 -17.72 9.09 -10.06
C ALA A 149 -18.23 9.69 -8.74
N THR A 150 -19.50 10.06 -8.72
CA THR A 150 -20.19 10.72 -7.60
C THR A 150 -21.64 10.26 -7.57
N VAL A 151 -22.35 10.54 -6.47
CA VAL A 151 -23.81 10.30 -6.37
C VAL A 151 -24.61 10.89 -7.53
N LEU A 152 -24.21 12.06 -8.05
CA LEU A 152 -24.89 12.73 -9.16
C LEU A 152 -24.69 12.04 -10.51
N THR A 153 -23.54 11.37 -10.68
CA THR A 153 -23.18 10.75 -11.96
C THR A 153 -23.52 9.26 -12.01
N HIS A 154 -23.58 8.60 -10.86
CA HIS A 154 -23.77 7.14 -10.73
C HIS A 154 -24.66 6.85 -9.50
N PHE A 155 -25.90 7.33 -9.52
CA PHE A 155 -26.81 7.27 -8.37
C PHE A 155 -27.12 5.84 -7.92
N GLU A 156 -27.41 4.93 -8.85
CA GLU A 156 -27.75 3.54 -8.53
C GLU A 156 -26.55 2.77 -7.97
N GLU A 157 -25.36 2.96 -8.55
CA GLU A 157 -24.11 2.45 -7.99
C GLU A 157 -23.84 3.02 -6.59
N TRP A 158 -24.14 4.29 -6.36
CA TRP A 158 -23.94 4.94 -5.06
C TRP A 158 -24.85 4.33 -3.99
N GLN A 159 -26.12 4.05 -4.29
CA GLN A 159 -27.01 3.36 -3.35
C GLN A 159 -26.51 1.96 -3.01
N ARG A 160 -25.99 1.22 -4.00
CA ARG A 160 -25.33 -0.08 -3.76
C ARG A 160 -24.06 0.06 -2.94
N PHE A 161 -23.30 1.14 -3.12
CA PHE A 161 -22.10 1.43 -2.33
C PHE A 161 -22.43 1.71 -0.87
N LYS A 162 -23.52 2.44 -0.58
CA LYS A 162 -24.04 2.61 0.79
C LYS A 162 -24.45 1.28 1.43
N GLN A 163 -25.11 0.41 0.69
CA GLN A 163 -25.49 -0.92 1.17
C GLN A 163 -24.27 -1.81 1.42
N TYR A 164 -23.25 -1.73 0.56
CA TYR A 164 -21.98 -2.43 0.73
C TYR A 164 -21.28 -1.99 2.02
N ALA A 165 -21.08 -0.69 2.23
CA ALA A 165 -20.45 -0.16 3.45
C ALA A 165 -21.20 -0.59 4.73
N GLY A 166 -22.54 -0.61 4.69
CA GLY A 166 -23.34 -1.12 5.81
C GLY A 166 -23.19 -2.64 6.03
N SER A 167 -23.00 -3.41 4.95
CA SER A 167 -22.81 -4.87 5.02
C SER A 167 -21.45 -5.24 5.62
N ASP A 168 -20.40 -4.46 5.36
CA ASP A 168 -19.07 -4.69 5.92
C ASP A 168 -19.07 -4.53 7.46
N ILE A 169 -19.90 -3.64 8.02
CA ILE A 169 -20.12 -3.57 9.49
C ILE A 169 -20.73 -4.86 10.05
N LEU A 170 -21.70 -5.45 9.34
CA LEU A 170 -22.32 -6.71 9.77
C LEU A 170 -21.31 -7.86 9.73
N ALA A 171 -20.53 -7.95 8.64
CA ALA A 171 -19.46 -8.93 8.52
C ALA A 171 -18.40 -8.75 9.63
N MET A 172 -17.98 -7.51 9.90
CA MET A 172 -17.01 -7.19 10.95
C MET A 172 -17.51 -7.56 12.34
N ARG A 173 -18.80 -7.37 12.64
CA ARG A 173 -19.42 -7.81 13.90
C ARG A 173 -19.33 -9.32 14.08
N GLU A 174 -19.67 -10.08 13.05
CA GLU A 174 -19.57 -11.54 13.06
C GLU A 174 -18.12 -11.99 13.23
N ILE A 175 -17.20 -11.42 12.45
CA ILE A 175 -15.77 -11.74 12.53
C ILE A 175 -15.20 -11.41 13.92
N TYR A 176 -15.55 -10.26 14.49
CA TYR A 176 -15.11 -9.89 15.84
C TYR A 176 -15.55 -10.90 16.91
N GLN A 177 -16.74 -11.50 16.77
CA GLN A 177 -17.23 -12.54 17.69
C GLN A 177 -16.49 -13.87 17.52
N HIS A 178 -16.15 -14.24 16.28
CA HIS A 178 -15.49 -15.51 15.97
C HIS A 178 -13.98 -15.47 16.15
N LEU A 179 -13.36 -14.28 16.06
CA LEU A 179 -11.92 -14.17 16.15
C LEU A 179 -11.41 -14.58 17.54
N PRO A 180 -10.40 -15.46 17.61
CA PRO A 180 -9.79 -15.85 18.86
C PRO A 180 -9.11 -14.67 19.56
N ARG A 181 -9.04 -14.72 20.88
CA ARG A 181 -8.51 -13.62 21.72
C ARG A 181 -7.24 -13.98 22.49
N TRP A 182 -6.85 -15.26 22.52
CA TRP A 182 -5.80 -15.74 23.41
C TRP A 182 -4.39 -15.24 23.05
N ASN A 183 -4.14 -14.83 21.80
CA ASN A 183 -2.89 -14.16 21.41
C ASN A 183 -2.93 -12.62 21.56
N MET A 184 -4.06 -12.04 21.99
CA MET A 184 -4.18 -10.59 22.20
C MET A 184 -4.00 -10.26 23.68
N SER A 185 -2.81 -10.52 24.22
CA SER A 185 -2.46 -10.12 25.59
C SER A 185 -2.35 -8.59 25.73
N VAL A 186 -2.24 -8.11 26.97
CA VAL A 186 -1.99 -6.68 27.23
C VAL A 186 -0.67 -6.26 26.58
N ASP A 187 0.37 -7.07 26.68
CA ASP A 187 1.69 -6.79 26.11
C ASP A 187 1.65 -6.73 24.58
N GLU A 188 0.97 -7.67 23.92
CA GLU A 188 0.81 -7.66 22.46
C GLU A 188 0.00 -6.45 21.99
N THR A 189 -1.03 -6.08 22.74
CA THR A 189 -1.82 -4.88 22.47
C THR A 189 -0.97 -3.61 22.61
N GLN A 190 -0.16 -3.50 23.67
CA GLN A 190 0.77 -2.39 23.85
C GLN A 190 1.84 -2.35 22.74
N LEU A 191 2.33 -3.51 22.31
CA LEU A 191 3.29 -3.62 21.21
C LEU A 191 2.69 -3.17 19.88
N TRP A 192 1.44 -3.54 19.59
CA TRP A 192 0.70 -3.02 18.46
C TRP A 192 0.47 -1.50 18.56
N GLN A 193 0.10 -0.97 19.73
CA GLN A 193 -0.04 0.48 19.92
C GLN A 193 1.29 1.22 19.68
N LEU A 194 2.42 0.63 20.09
CA LEU A 194 3.75 1.15 19.79
C LEU A 194 4.04 1.14 18.29
N ASP A 195 3.69 0.07 17.57
CA ASP A 195 3.75 0.01 16.10
C ASP A 195 2.98 1.17 15.47
N GLN A 196 1.75 1.43 15.91
CA GLN A 196 0.94 2.54 15.39
C GLN A 196 1.58 3.91 15.69
N LYS A 197 2.12 4.12 16.90
CA LYS A 197 2.85 5.35 17.26
C LYS A 197 4.08 5.56 16.39
N ILE A 198 4.87 4.51 16.15
CA ILE A 198 6.05 4.55 15.27
C ILE A 198 5.63 4.90 13.84
N ASN A 199 4.60 4.23 13.33
CA ASN A 199 4.09 4.45 11.97
C ASN A 199 3.55 5.87 11.77
N ARG A 200 2.77 6.40 12.74
CA ARG A 200 2.25 7.78 12.71
C ARG A 200 3.38 8.83 12.80
N ARG A 201 4.38 8.59 13.64
CA ARG A 201 5.55 9.48 13.75
C ARG A 201 6.40 9.45 12.47
N GLY A 202 6.62 8.28 11.89
CA GLY A 202 7.46 8.08 10.72
C GLY A 202 8.93 8.43 10.92
N MET A 203 9.66 8.45 9.81
CA MET A 203 11.10 8.74 9.73
C MET A 203 11.31 9.95 8.81
N GLY A 204 12.14 10.90 9.22
CA GLY A 204 12.50 12.04 8.37
C GLY A 204 13.41 11.58 7.23
N MET A 205 13.14 12.03 6.01
CA MET A 205 13.81 11.58 4.81
C MET A 205 14.50 12.75 4.12
N ASP A 206 15.72 12.51 3.66
CA ASP A 206 16.42 13.46 2.78
C ASP A 206 15.86 13.33 1.36
N VAL A 207 14.78 14.07 1.12
CA VAL A 207 14.05 14.08 -0.16
C VAL A 207 14.93 14.64 -1.28
N GLU A 208 15.76 15.64 -0.99
CA GLU A 208 16.63 16.27 -1.98
C GLU A 208 17.77 15.32 -2.39
N LEU A 209 18.40 14.64 -1.42
CA LEU A 209 19.36 13.58 -1.73
C LEU A 209 18.73 12.48 -2.60
N ALA A 210 17.51 12.05 -2.28
CA ALA A 210 16.81 11.03 -3.07
C ALA A 210 16.51 11.48 -4.50
N LYS A 211 16.11 12.76 -4.71
CA LYS A 211 15.92 13.34 -6.04
C LYS A 211 17.25 13.44 -6.79
N SER A 212 18.28 14.00 -6.17
CA SER A 212 19.60 14.14 -6.77
C SER A 212 20.21 12.78 -7.13
N ALA A 213 20.04 11.76 -6.29
CA ALA A 213 20.47 10.40 -6.58
C ALA A 213 19.75 9.82 -7.81
N LEU A 214 18.44 10.04 -7.95
CA LEU A 214 17.72 9.61 -9.16
C LEU A 214 18.19 10.36 -10.41
N THR A 215 18.37 11.68 -10.33
CA THR A 215 18.90 12.47 -11.45
C THR A 215 20.30 12.01 -11.86
N ALA A 216 21.18 11.73 -10.90
CA ALA A 216 22.52 11.20 -11.17
C ALA A 216 22.45 9.84 -11.87
N VAL A 217 21.58 8.94 -11.41
CA VAL A 217 21.40 7.63 -12.05
C VAL A 217 20.81 7.77 -13.47
N GLU A 218 19.84 8.65 -13.67
CA GLU A 218 19.26 8.88 -15.01
C GLU A 218 20.28 9.44 -15.99
N ASN A 219 21.12 10.38 -15.55
CA ASN A 219 22.21 10.93 -16.36
C ASN A 219 23.23 9.85 -16.73
N GLU A 220 23.60 9.01 -15.76
CA GLU A 220 24.55 7.92 -16.00
C GLU A 220 23.96 6.84 -16.92
N GLN A 221 22.68 6.49 -16.78
CA GLN A 221 22.00 5.57 -17.71
C GLN A 221 21.96 6.12 -19.14
N LYS A 222 21.74 7.42 -19.32
CA LYS A 222 21.81 8.07 -20.64
C LYS A 222 23.21 7.99 -21.23
N ARG A 223 24.24 8.27 -20.42
CA ARG A 223 25.65 8.15 -20.81
C ARG A 223 26.01 6.72 -21.22
N LEU A 224 25.68 5.72 -20.40
CA LEU A 224 25.94 4.31 -20.69
C LEU A 224 25.19 3.82 -21.93
N SER A 225 23.96 4.31 -22.17
CA SER A 225 23.21 4.02 -23.40
C SER A 225 23.87 4.65 -24.64
N ALA A 226 24.44 5.85 -24.53
CA ALA A 226 25.22 6.46 -25.62
C ALA A 226 26.50 5.66 -25.91
N VAL A 227 27.23 5.27 -24.87
CA VAL A 227 28.43 4.42 -25.02
C VAL A 227 28.06 3.05 -25.60
N THR A 228 26.95 2.44 -25.18
CA THR A 228 26.48 1.17 -25.77
C THR A 228 26.21 1.31 -27.27
N ARG A 229 25.53 2.38 -27.68
CA ARG A 229 25.27 2.64 -29.10
C ARG A 229 26.56 2.83 -29.90
N GLN A 230 27.54 3.52 -29.32
CA GLN A 230 28.86 3.69 -29.95
C GLN A 230 29.62 2.36 -30.09
N LEU A 231 29.63 1.53 -29.03
CA LEU A 231 30.34 0.24 -29.04
C LEU A 231 29.67 -0.83 -29.92
N THR A 232 28.40 -0.64 -30.28
CA THR A 232 27.61 -1.62 -31.03
C THR A 232 27.17 -1.10 -32.40
N ASP A 233 27.72 0.03 -32.86
CA ASP A 233 27.34 0.71 -34.11
C ASP A 233 25.80 0.88 -34.25
N ASN A 234 25.16 1.33 -33.17
CA ASN A 234 23.71 1.50 -33.02
C ASN A 234 22.86 0.22 -33.09
N THR A 235 23.47 -0.96 -33.15
CA THR A 235 22.75 -2.25 -33.14
C THR A 235 22.00 -2.46 -31.82
N VAL A 236 22.56 -2.00 -30.70
CA VAL A 236 21.95 -2.12 -29.37
C VAL A 236 21.75 -0.72 -28.77
N GLN A 237 20.52 -0.42 -28.37
CA GLN A 237 20.17 0.93 -27.87
C GLN A 237 20.60 1.13 -26.41
N SER A 238 20.56 0.07 -25.62
CA SER A 238 20.99 0.09 -24.22
C SER A 238 21.54 -1.27 -23.82
N ALA A 239 22.61 -1.27 -23.03
CA ALA A 239 23.15 -2.50 -22.48
C ALA A 239 22.14 -3.22 -21.59
N THR A 240 21.04 -2.57 -21.15
CA THR A 240 19.95 -3.25 -20.42
C THR A 240 19.15 -4.24 -21.28
N GLN A 241 19.17 -4.12 -22.61
CA GLN A 241 18.45 -4.98 -23.57
C GLN A 241 19.13 -6.35 -23.71
N ARG A 242 18.83 -7.27 -22.78
CA ARG A 242 19.47 -8.60 -22.67
C ARG A 242 19.62 -9.33 -24.00
N ASP A 243 18.51 -9.53 -24.71
CA ASP A 243 18.47 -10.39 -25.90
C ASP A 243 19.18 -9.73 -27.09
N ALA A 244 18.98 -8.43 -27.29
CA ALA A 244 19.67 -7.67 -28.33
C ALA A 244 21.20 -7.65 -28.08
N LEU A 245 21.62 -7.52 -26.82
CA LEU A 245 23.03 -7.54 -26.47
C LEU A 245 23.65 -8.93 -26.67
N LEU A 246 22.96 -10.02 -26.29
CA LEU A 246 23.41 -11.38 -26.56
C LEU A 246 23.55 -11.65 -28.07
N GLN A 247 22.57 -11.22 -28.86
CA GLN A 247 22.60 -11.35 -30.32
C GLN A 247 23.77 -10.59 -30.94
N HIS A 248 24.01 -9.35 -30.51
CA HIS A 248 25.14 -8.55 -30.98
C HIS A 248 26.49 -9.18 -30.60
N ILE A 249 26.62 -9.71 -29.37
CA ILE A 249 27.88 -10.35 -28.95
C ILE A 249 28.16 -11.60 -29.79
N ALA A 250 27.13 -12.42 -30.04
CA ALA A 250 27.26 -13.60 -30.87
C ALA A 250 27.62 -13.26 -32.32
N SER A 251 26.99 -12.24 -32.91
CA SER A 251 27.23 -11.87 -34.31
C SER A 251 28.56 -11.14 -34.53
N ALA A 252 28.95 -10.22 -33.64
CA ALA A 252 30.13 -9.38 -33.81
C ALA A 252 31.43 -10.05 -33.32
N PHE A 253 31.34 -10.91 -32.30
CA PHE A 253 32.53 -11.52 -31.66
C PHE A 253 32.58 -13.05 -31.78
N GLY A 254 31.53 -13.71 -32.29
CA GLY A 254 31.46 -15.17 -32.37
C GLY A 254 31.43 -15.86 -31.00
N ILE A 255 31.10 -15.12 -29.94
CA ILE A 255 31.10 -15.61 -28.55
C ILE A 255 29.67 -15.74 -28.06
N THR A 256 29.32 -16.90 -27.50
CA THR A 256 28.03 -17.13 -26.86
C THR A 256 28.19 -17.11 -25.35
N LEU A 257 27.35 -16.33 -24.67
CA LEU A 257 27.26 -16.31 -23.21
C LEU A 257 26.05 -17.13 -22.74
N PRO A 258 26.17 -17.93 -21.67
CA PRO A 258 25.05 -18.73 -21.16
C PRO A 258 23.96 -17.85 -20.52
N ASP A 259 24.36 -16.70 -19.96
CA ASP A 259 23.48 -15.74 -19.32
C ASP A 259 24.15 -14.35 -19.26
N MET A 260 23.42 -13.40 -18.70
CA MET A 260 23.85 -12.02 -18.45
C MET A 260 23.96 -11.72 -16.95
N GLN A 261 24.21 -12.74 -16.12
CA GLN A 261 24.38 -12.59 -14.68
C GLN A 261 25.73 -11.94 -14.35
N ALA A 262 25.77 -11.19 -13.25
CA ALA A 262 26.96 -10.43 -12.87
C ALA A 262 28.21 -11.32 -12.72
N SER A 263 28.07 -12.51 -12.15
CA SER A 263 29.16 -13.49 -11.99
C SER A 263 29.74 -13.95 -13.34
N THR A 264 28.87 -14.31 -14.29
CA THR A 264 29.25 -14.72 -15.65
C THR A 264 29.98 -13.60 -16.38
N LEU A 265 29.45 -12.38 -16.32
CA LEU A 265 30.05 -11.23 -16.99
C LEU A 265 31.39 -10.83 -16.38
N GLN A 266 31.53 -10.82 -15.06
CA GLN A 266 32.79 -10.52 -14.38
C GLN A 266 33.89 -11.53 -14.74
N ARG A 267 33.55 -12.83 -14.77
CA ARG A 267 34.49 -13.87 -15.22
C ARG A 267 35.00 -13.59 -16.64
N ARG A 268 34.11 -13.19 -17.55
CA ARG A 268 34.46 -12.90 -18.94
C ARG A 268 35.24 -11.62 -19.12
N VAL A 269 34.96 -10.58 -18.33
CA VAL A 269 35.75 -9.34 -18.32
C VAL A 269 37.20 -9.59 -17.89
N ASN A 270 37.41 -10.52 -16.96
CA ASN A 270 38.74 -10.88 -16.45
C ASN A 270 39.50 -11.89 -17.34
N ASP A 271 38.86 -12.42 -18.38
CA ASP A 271 39.44 -13.38 -19.32
C ASP A 271 40.44 -12.65 -20.25
N PRO A 272 41.75 -13.01 -20.25
CA PRO A 272 42.75 -12.35 -21.09
C PRO A 272 42.49 -12.54 -22.58
N ASP A 273 41.78 -13.61 -22.97
CA ASP A 273 41.54 -13.97 -24.37
C ASP A 273 40.32 -13.25 -24.98
N ILE A 274 39.56 -12.50 -24.15
CA ILE A 274 38.39 -11.78 -24.66
C ILE A 274 38.81 -10.51 -25.42
N PRO A 275 38.21 -10.22 -26.59
CA PRO A 275 38.47 -8.99 -27.32
C PRO A 275 38.22 -7.75 -26.46
N ARG A 276 39.11 -6.75 -26.56
CA ARG A 276 39.02 -5.51 -25.78
C ARG A 276 37.66 -4.81 -25.94
N ALA A 277 37.13 -4.73 -27.16
CA ALA A 277 35.83 -4.11 -27.41
C ALA A 277 34.68 -4.85 -26.69
N LEU A 278 34.72 -6.18 -26.65
CA LEU A 278 33.76 -6.97 -25.88
C LEU A 278 33.92 -6.75 -24.37
N ARG A 279 35.16 -6.69 -23.87
CA ARG A 279 35.43 -6.37 -22.45
C ARG A 279 34.83 -5.03 -22.02
N GLU A 280 34.98 -4.01 -22.86
CA GLU A 280 34.42 -2.67 -22.64
C GLU A 280 32.88 -2.73 -22.63
N LEU A 281 32.27 -3.44 -23.59
CA LEU A 281 30.81 -3.62 -23.65
C LEU A 281 30.24 -4.36 -22.43
N LEU A 282 30.90 -5.43 -21.97
CA LEU A 282 30.50 -6.17 -20.78
C LEU A 282 30.64 -5.33 -19.50
N SER A 283 31.65 -4.46 -19.44
CA SER A 283 31.84 -3.52 -18.33
C SER A 283 30.72 -2.48 -18.28
N VAL A 284 30.31 -1.95 -19.45
CA VAL A 284 29.15 -1.04 -19.57
C VAL A 284 27.86 -1.73 -19.13
N ARG A 285 27.66 -3.00 -19.50
CA ARG A 285 26.51 -3.80 -19.04
C ARG A 285 26.48 -3.95 -17.52
N LEU A 286 27.62 -4.30 -16.90
CA LEU A 286 27.72 -4.43 -15.45
C LEU A 286 27.35 -3.12 -14.75
N GLN A 287 27.91 -1.99 -15.18
CA GLN A 287 27.58 -0.67 -14.63
C GLN A 287 26.09 -0.34 -14.81
N SER A 288 25.53 -0.59 -16.00
CA SER A 288 24.12 -0.30 -16.32
C SER A 288 23.13 -1.04 -15.41
N CYS A 289 23.52 -2.18 -14.83
CA CYS A 289 22.66 -3.01 -13.98
C CYS A 289 22.83 -2.78 -12.47
N THR A 290 23.77 -1.93 -12.02
CA THR A 290 24.10 -1.76 -10.59
C THR A 290 23.18 -0.82 -9.81
N THR A 291 22.30 -0.08 -10.47
CA THR A 291 21.51 0.99 -9.81
C THR A 291 20.11 0.53 -9.40
N SER A 292 19.95 0.16 -8.13
CA SER A 292 18.62 -0.08 -7.54
C SER A 292 17.89 1.25 -7.28
N THR A 293 17.26 1.80 -8.32
CA THR A 293 16.47 3.06 -8.22
C THR A 293 15.11 2.87 -7.56
N SER A 294 14.68 1.62 -7.36
CA SER A 294 13.34 1.31 -6.83
C SER A 294 13.13 1.86 -5.43
N LYS A 295 14.16 1.86 -4.57
CA LYS A 295 14.07 2.43 -3.21
C LYS A 295 13.82 3.92 -3.24
N TYR A 296 14.60 4.69 -4.01
CA TYR A 296 14.41 6.14 -4.14
C TYR A 296 13.05 6.47 -4.75
N LYS A 297 12.62 5.74 -5.79
CA LYS A 297 11.29 5.92 -6.40
C LYS A 297 10.16 5.61 -5.41
N ALA A 298 10.26 4.53 -4.65
CA ALA A 298 9.27 4.17 -3.63
C ALA A 298 9.20 5.21 -2.51
N LEU A 299 10.37 5.67 -2.04
CA LEU A 299 10.48 6.76 -1.06
C LEU A 299 9.78 8.03 -1.55
N LEU A 300 10.15 8.55 -2.73
CA LEU A 300 9.61 9.81 -3.25
C LEU A 300 8.11 9.75 -3.54
N LYS A 301 7.59 8.56 -3.88
CA LYS A 301 6.13 8.36 -4.07
C LYS A 301 5.36 8.34 -2.75
N SER A 302 6.01 8.01 -1.65
CA SER A 302 5.33 7.66 -0.38
C SER A 302 5.63 8.63 0.76
N VAL A 303 6.58 9.55 0.58
CA VAL A 303 6.91 10.57 1.56
C VAL A 303 5.77 11.59 1.67
N SER A 304 5.39 11.92 2.89
CA SER A 304 4.44 12.99 3.19
C SER A 304 5.00 14.36 2.83
N VAL A 305 4.14 15.37 2.71
CA VAL A 305 4.53 16.76 2.39
C VAL A 305 5.55 17.31 3.40
N ASP A 306 5.47 16.87 4.66
CA ASP A 306 6.39 17.26 5.73
C ASP A 306 7.75 16.55 5.69
N GLY A 307 8.07 15.82 4.61
CA GLY A 307 9.34 15.15 4.41
C GLY A 307 9.50 13.87 5.22
N ARG A 308 8.42 13.32 5.80
CA ARG A 308 8.48 12.10 6.61
C ARG A 308 7.84 10.91 5.91
N LEU A 309 8.51 9.76 5.96
CA LEU A 309 7.97 8.49 5.50
C LEU A 309 7.31 7.76 6.67
N ARG A 310 6.07 7.31 6.47
CA ARG A 310 5.20 6.75 7.52
C ARG A 310 4.56 5.43 7.09
N GLY A 311 4.00 4.70 8.04
CA GLY A 311 3.28 3.45 7.76
C GLY A 311 4.15 2.32 7.21
N THR A 312 5.44 2.29 7.58
CA THR A 312 6.42 1.35 7.01
C THR A 312 6.53 0.02 7.75
N LYS A 313 5.87 -0.13 8.89
CA LYS A 313 5.92 -1.34 9.73
C LYS A 313 4.51 -1.91 9.88
N GLN A 314 4.44 -3.22 10.04
CA GLN A 314 3.22 -3.95 10.31
C GLN A 314 3.48 -4.93 11.44
N PHE A 315 2.81 -4.71 12.57
CA PHE A 315 2.69 -5.69 13.65
C PHE A 315 2.14 -7.03 13.13
N CYS A 316 2.74 -8.14 13.58
CA CYS A 316 2.45 -9.52 13.12
C CYS A 316 2.39 -9.68 11.59
N GLY A 317 3.15 -8.86 10.85
CA GLY A 317 3.13 -8.89 9.39
C GLY A 317 3.76 -10.14 8.77
N ALA A 318 4.57 -10.90 9.53
CA ALA A 318 5.08 -12.21 9.16
C ALA A 318 4.19 -13.31 9.75
N SER A 319 3.23 -13.79 8.95
CA SER A 319 2.11 -14.64 9.41
C SER A 319 2.48 -15.93 10.12
N ARG A 320 3.71 -16.46 9.96
CA ARG A 320 4.14 -17.71 10.61
C ARG A 320 4.94 -17.51 11.90
N THR A 321 5.50 -16.33 12.11
CA THR A 321 6.46 -16.09 13.19
C THR A 321 6.07 -14.95 14.13
N GLY A 322 4.98 -14.23 13.82
CA GLY A 322 4.56 -13.04 14.57
C GLY A 322 5.50 -11.84 14.43
N ARG A 323 6.60 -11.98 13.67
CA ARG A 323 7.56 -10.89 13.48
C ARG A 323 6.91 -9.72 12.74
N TRP A 324 7.38 -8.52 13.09
CA TRP A 324 7.04 -7.32 12.35
C TRP A 324 7.53 -7.42 10.92
N ALA A 325 6.77 -6.86 9.99
CA ALA A 325 7.16 -6.82 8.57
C ALA A 325 7.28 -5.39 8.06
N GLY A 326 8.19 -5.19 7.11
CA GLY A 326 8.24 -3.95 6.32
C GLY A 326 7.04 -3.84 5.37
N ARG A 327 6.54 -2.62 5.21
CA ARG A 327 5.55 -2.21 4.21
C ARG A 327 6.07 -0.98 3.49
N ILE A 328 5.73 -0.83 2.20
CA ILE A 328 6.09 0.31 1.32
C ILE A 328 7.60 0.44 1.05
N PHE A 329 8.40 0.52 2.10
CA PHE A 329 9.82 0.72 2.09
C PHE A 329 10.47 -0.13 3.18
N SER A 330 11.38 -1.04 2.78
CA SER A 330 12.16 -1.82 3.73
C SER A 330 13.45 -1.07 4.08
N THR A 331 13.49 -0.47 5.26
CA THR A 331 14.74 -0.22 5.99
C THR A 331 15.19 -1.61 6.46
N GLY A 332 16.33 -2.10 5.96
CA GLY A 332 16.81 -3.46 6.21
C GLY A 332 16.86 -3.87 7.67
#